data_AF-A0A5Q4DEL0-F1
#
_entry.id   AF-A0A5Q4DEL0-F1
#
_cell.length_a   1.000
_cell.length_b   1.000
_cell.length_c   1.000
_cell.angle_alpha   90.00
_cell.angle_beta   90.00
_cell.angle_gamma   90.00
#
_symmetry.space_group_name_H-M   'P 1'
#
loop_
_entity.id
_entity.type
_entity.pdbx_description
1 polymer ?
#
loop_
_entity_poly.entity_id
_entity_poly.type
_entity_poly.pdbx_seq_one_letter_code
_entity_poly.pdbx_strand_id
1 'polypeptide(L)'
;MHTVLSFGALNHTKTFRPLIIGCRQARLEAPDKPGSEVTVSAENSFVSFPPTLAAAEEVLAAFEARWDARFPMIGRKWRTNRANLTPFFDYPLEIRKVKYTTNAIEALNAQLRKVTGKRGSFPNPEAVRKVLYLAIIKASERWTRPVQDWPAALNHLAIVIPGRLPA
;
A
#
# COMPACT_ATOMS: atom_id res chain seq x y z
N MET A 1 15.88 25.73 -19.48
CA MET A 1 16.43 24.36 -19.34
C MET A 1 15.88 23.75 -18.06
N HIS A 2 14.75 23.03 -18.14
CA HIS A 2 14.14 22.37 -16.99
C HIS A 2 14.66 20.94 -16.90
N THR A 3 15.61 20.70 -16.01
CA THR A 3 16.11 19.37 -15.68
C THR A 3 15.07 18.68 -14.80
N VAL A 4 14.27 17.81 -15.40
CA VAL A 4 13.40 16.88 -14.67
C VAL A 4 14.32 15.88 -13.98
N LEU A 5 14.46 16.01 -12.66
CA LEU A 5 15.12 15.01 -11.82
C LEU A 5 14.32 13.71 -11.89
N SER A 6 14.78 12.79 -12.73
CA SER A 6 14.35 11.40 -12.74
C SER A 6 14.75 10.77 -11.41
N PHE A 7 13.79 10.62 -10.49
CA PHE A 7 13.97 9.91 -9.23
C PHE A 7 13.97 8.40 -9.49
N GLY A 8 15.11 7.89 -9.93
CA GLY A 8 15.37 6.48 -10.24
C GLY A 8 15.68 5.58 -9.04
N ALA A 9 15.19 5.89 -7.84
CA ALA A 9 15.45 5.09 -6.64
C ALA A 9 14.17 4.95 -5.81
N LEU A 10 13.45 3.82 -6.00
CA LEU A 10 12.51 3.17 -5.08
C LEU A 10 11.70 2.08 -5.83
N ASN A 11 12.39 1.10 -6.43
CA ASN A 11 11.73 -0.02 -7.11
C ASN A 11 10.90 -0.91 -6.17
N HIS A 12 11.06 -0.78 -4.84
CA HIS A 12 10.21 -1.42 -3.84
C HIS A 12 8.82 -0.78 -3.69
N THR A 13 8.58 0.45 -4.15
CA THR A 13 7.24 1.08 -4.03
C THR A 13 6.26 0.67 -5.14
N LYS A 14 6.76 0.02 -6.21
CA LYS A 14 5.94 -0.44 -7.34
C LYS A 14 5.20 -1.75 -7.04
N THR A 15 5.72 -2.58 -6.14
CA THR A 15 5.19 -3.92 -5.83
C THR A 15 4.00 -3.92 -4.85
N PHE A 16 3.81 -2.85 -4.08
CA PHE A 16 2.80 -2.81 -3.01
C PHE A 16 1.52 -2.06 -3.40
N ARG A 17 1.64 -1.17 -4.38
CA ARG A 17 0.57 -0.28 -4.83
C ARG A 17 -0.64 -0.98 -5.48
N PRO A 18 -0.54 -2.14 -6.17
CA PRO A 18 -1.67 -2.64 -6.96
C PRO A 18 -2.91 -3.07 -6.17
N LEU A 19 -2.76 -3.70 -5.00
CA LEU A 19 -3.91 -4.12 -4.15
C LEU A 19 -4.64 -2.91 -3.55
N ILE A 20 -3.87 -1.90 -3.12
CA ILE A 20 -4.38 -0.63 -2.61
C ILE A 20 -5.04 0.18 -3.71
N ILE A 21 -4.50 0.14 -4.94
CA ILE A 21 -5.11 0.79 -6.11
C ILE A 21 -6.50 0.22 -6.35
N GLY A 22 -6.70 -1.10 -6.24
CA GLY A 22 -8.04 -1.72 -6.35
C GLY A 22 -9.02 -1.18 -5.32
N CYS A 23 -8.67 -1.22 -4.03
CA CYS A 23 -9.52 -0.72 -2.94
C CYS A 23 -9.78 0.80 -3.06
N ARG A 24 -8.75 1.58 -3.41
CA ARG A 24 -8.88 3.03 -3.61
C ARG A 24 -9.72 3.36 -4.84
N GLN A 25 -9.57 2.61 -5.93
CA GLN A 25 -10.37 2.76 -7.14
C GLN A 25 -11.84 2.43 -6.82
N ALA A 26 -12.11 1.36 -6.06
CA ALA A 26 -13.44 1.04 -5.56
C ALA A 26 -14.04 2.19 -4.73
N ARG A 27 -13.24 2.81 -3.86
CA ARG A 27 -13.68 3.96 -3.04
C ARG A 27 -13.90 5.25 -3.84
N LEU A 28 -13.18 5.43 -4.94
CA LEU A 28 -13.38 6.56 -5.86
C LEU A 28 -14.62 6.36 -6.73
N GLU A 29 -14.91 5.13 -7.14
CA GLU A 29 -16.06 4.79 -7.98
C GLU A 29 -17.36 4.63 -7.18
N ALA A 30 -17.28 4.38 -5.88
CA ALA A 30 -18.41 4.36 -4.96
C ALA A 30 -18.28 5.42 -3.84
N PRO A 31 -18.26 6.74 -4.17
CA PRO A 31 -18.00 7.81 -3.21
C PRO A 31 -19.13 8.02 -2.19
N ASP A 32 -20.38 7.69 -2.55
CA ASP A 32 -21.56 8.01 -1.73
C ASP A 32 -21.68 7.16 -0.45
N LYS A 33 -20.90 6.08 -0.30
CA LYS A 33 -20.87 5.23 0.89
C LYS A 33 -19.47 4.62 1.10
N PRO A 34 -18.54 5.30 1.80
CA PRO A 34 -17.36 4.62 2.33
C PRO A 34 -17.83 3.50 3.29
N GLY A 35 -17.62 2.24 2.93
CA GLY A 35 -18.23 1.08 3.61
C GLY A 35 -19.38 0.42 2.83
N SER A 36 -19.62 0.82 1.58
CA SER A 36 -20.48 0.09 0.65
C SER A 36 -20.01 -1.35 0.48
N GLU A 37 -20.95 -2.24 0.20
CA GLU A 37 -20.68 -3.66 -0.01
C GLU A 37 -19.58 -3.90 -1.06
N VAL A 38 -19.49 -3.08 -2.12
CA VAL A 38 -18.41 -3.17 -3.11
C VAL A 38 -17.04 -2.80 -2.53
N THR A 39 -16.95 -1.77 -1.68
CA THR A 39 -15.68 -1.41 -1.02
C THR A 39 -15.24 -2.48 -0.02
N VAL A 40 -16.17 -3.03 0.76
CA VAL A 40 -15.90 -4.11 1.72
C VAL A 40 -15.58 -5.42 0.99
N SER A 41 -16.27 -5.72 -0.11
CA SER A 41 -16.02 -6.90 -0.94
C SER A 41 -14.69 -6.81 -1.65
N ALA A 42 -14.32 -5.64 -2.19
CA ALA A 42 -12.98 -5.38 -2.69
C ALA A 42 -11.96 -5.59 -1.57
N GLU A 43 -12.08 -4.87 -0.45
CA GLU A 43 -11.17 -4.98 0.68
C GLU A 43 -11.02 -6.43 1.15
N ASN A 44 -12.10 -7.16 1.42
CA ASN A 44 -12.02 -8.56 1.86
C ASN A 44 -11.43 -9.52 0.82
N SER A 45 -11.78 -9.34 -0.46
CA SER A 45 -11.21 -10.14 -1.56
C SER A 45 -9.71 -9.90 -1.71
N PHE A 46 -9.23 -8.70 -1.41
CA PHE A 46 -7.82 -8.32 -1.53
C PHE A 46 -7.01 -8.50 -0.22
N VAL A 47 -7.66 -8.47 0.95
CA VAL A 47 -7.09 -8.58 2.31
C VAL A 47 -7.01 -10.03 2.78
N SER A 48 -7.77 -10.98 2.20
CA SER A 48 -7.73 -12.39 2.63
C SER A 48 -6.38 -13.10 2.36
N PHE A 49 -5.40 -12.45 1.73
CA PHE A 49 -4.09 -12.99 1.36
C PHE A 49 -4.18 -14.40 0.75
N PRO A 50 -4.72 -14.54 -0.46
CA PRO A 50 -4.69 -15.82 -1.16
C PRO A 50 -3.26 -16.39 -1.15
N PRO A 51 -3.08 -17.69 -0.87
CA PRO A 51 -1.76 -18.27 -0.66
C PRO A 51 -0.90 -18.19 -1.92
N THR A 52 -1.52 -18.21 -3.10
CA THR A 52 -0.86 -18.23 -4.41
C THR A 52 -1.44 -17.19 -5.37
N LEU A 53 -0.72 -16.89 -6.44
CA LEU A 53 -1.20 -16.02 -7.52
C LEU A 53 -2.48 -16.60 -8.18
N ALA A 54 -2.55 -17.91 -8.38
CA ALA A 54 -3.72 -18.56 -8.97
C ALA A 54 -4.98 -18.36 -8.11
N ALA A 55 -4.87 -18.56 -6.79
CA ALA A 55 -5.98 -18.28 -5.87
C ALA A 55 -6.38 -16.80 -5.89
N ALA A 56 -5.42 -15.88 -6.07
CA ALA A 56 -5.72 -14.46 -6.21
C ALA A 56 -6.48 -14.13 -7.51
N GLU A 57 -6.19 -14.84 -8.59
CA GLU A 57 -6.89 -14.71 -9.88
C GLU A 57 -8.33 -15.23 -9.80
N GLU A 58 -8.56 -16.34 -9.10
CA GLU A 58 -9.91 -16.87 -8.87
C GLU A 58 -10.76 -15.89 -8.06
N VAL A 59 -10.19 -15.33 -6.99
CA VAL A 59 -10.86 -14.32 -6.16
C VAL A 59 -11.18 -13.07 -6.97
N LEU A 60 -10.26 -12.61 -7.84
CA LEU A 60 -10.55 -11.50 -8.73
C LEU A 60 -11.65 -11.85 -9.74
N ALA A 61 -11.61 -13.04 -10.35
CA ALA A 61 -12.62 -13.44 -11.32
C ALA A 61 -14.02 -13.47 -10.69
N ALA A 62 -14.14 -13.93 -9.44
CA ALA A 62 -15.38 -13.88 -8.68
C ALA A 62 -15.82 -12.43 -8.39
N PHE A 63 -14.88 -11.53 -8.08
CA PHE A 63 -15.18 -10.11 -7.91
C PHE A 63 -15.67 -9.46 -9.21
N GLU A 64 -14.98 -9.71 -10.33
CA GLU A 64 -15.34 -9.18 -11.65
C GLU A 64 -16.73 -9.70 -12.07
N ALA A 65 -17.02 -10.99 -11.90
CA ALA A 65 -18.33 -11.56 -12.21
C ALA A 65 -19.48 -10.83 -11.49
N ARG A 66 -19.23 -10.33 -10.27
CA ARG A 66 -20.24 -9.64 -9.47
C ARG A 66 -20.32 -8.13 -9.74
N TRP A 67 -19.20 -7.47 -9.98
CA TRP A 67 -19.12 -6.01 -9.91
C TRP A 67 -18.71 -5.33 -11.22
N ASP A 68 -18.14 -6.05 -12.19
CA ASP A 68 -17.57 -5.44 -13.40
C ASP A 68 -18.63 -4.77 -14.28
N ALA A 69 -19.89 -5.25 -14.23
CA ALA A 69 -21.01 -4.62 -14.93
C ALA A 69 -21.29 -3.17 -14.48
N ARG A 70 -20.99 -2.84 -13.21
CA ARG A 70 -21.23 -1.50 -12.64
C ARG A 70 -19.94 -0.72 -12.41
N PHE A 71 -18.83 -1.42 -12.14
CA PHE A 71 -17.53 -0.86 -11.79
C PHE A 71 -16.39 -1.51 -12.60
N PRO A 72 -16.42 -1.44 -13.95
CA PRO A 72 -15.51 -2.17 -14.84
C PRO A 72 -14.03 -1.74 -14.70
N MET A 73 -13.81 -0.56 -14.15
CA MET A 73 -12.49 0.02 -14.04
C MET A 73 -11.71 -0.56 -12.86
N ILE A 74 -12.38 -1.10 -11.84
CA ILE A 74 -11.72 -1.78 -10.71
C ILE A 74 -10.98 -3.03 -11.21
N GLY A 75 -11.67 -3.94 -11.92
CA GLY A 75 -11.08 -5.15 -12.49
C GLY A 75 -9.97 -4.82 -13.48
N ARG A 76 -10.24 -3.91 -14.42
CA ARG A 76 -9.26 -3.46 -15.43
C ARG A 76 -7.96 -2.93 -14.84
N LYS A 77 -8.03 -2.14 -13.76
CA LYS A 77 -6.83 -1.62 -13.07
C LYS A 77 -5.98 -2.74 -12.48
N TRP A 78 -6.61 -3.76 -11.89
CA TRP A 78 -5.92 -4.91 -11.35
C TRP A 78 -5.23 -5.70 -12.47
N ARG A 79 -5.96 -6.02 -13.55
CA ARG A 79 -5.43 -6.77 -14.70
C ARG A 79 -4.21 -6.08 -15.32
N THR A 80 -4.27 -4.76 -15.47
CA THR A 80 -3.17 -3.96 -16.01
C THR A 80 -1.95 -3.96 -15.09
N ASN A 81 -2.16 -4.04 -13.77
CA ASN A 81 -1.11 -3.97 -12.77
C ASN A 81 -0.67 -5.35 -12.24
N ARG A 82 -1.17 -6.45 -12.84
CA ARG A 82 -0.90 -7.84 -12.46
C ARG A 82 0.59 -8.16 -12.36
N ALA A 83 1.39 -7.70 -13.32
CA ALA A 83 2.84 -7.95 -13.33
C ALA A 83 3.54 -7.39 -12.08
N ASN A 84 3.01 -6.31 -11.49
CA ASN A 84 3.55 -5.74 -10.26
C ASN A 84 3.09 -6.49 -8.99
N LEU A 85 2.05 -7.33 -9.10
CA LEU A 85 1.56 -8.19 -8.03
C LEU A 85 2.30 -9.53 -7.94
N THR A 86 2.81 -10.06 -9.06
CA THR A 86 3.49 -11.35 -9.07
C THR A 86 4.60 -11.47 -8.02
N PRO A 87 5.55 -10.50 -7.91
CA PRO A 87 6.63 -10.61 -6.93
C PRO A 87 6.17 -10.48 -5.46
N PHE A 88 4.92 -10.08 -5.23
CA PHE A 88 4.35 -10.08 -3.88
C PHE A 88 4.10 -11.50 -3.37
N PHE A 89 3.71 -12.43 -4.26
CA PHE A 89 3.44 -13.83 -3.90
C PHE A 89 4.70 -14.65 -3.64
N ASP A 90 5.87 -14.15 -4.04
CA ASP A 90 7.17 -14.77 -3.72
C ASP A 90 7.50 -14.67 -2.21
N TYR A 91 6.82 -13.77 -1.47
CA TYR A 91 7.00 -13.65 -0.04
C TYR A 91 6.09 -14.64 0.72
N PRO A 92 6.59 -15.30 1.78
CA PRO A 92 5.76 -16.11 2.67
C PRO A 92 4.67 -15.25 3.33
N LEU A 93 3.60 -15.90 3.79
CA LEU A 93 2.39 -15.24 4.30
C LEU A 93 2.70 -14.26 5.45
N GLU A 94 3.61 -14.64 6.32
CA GLU A 94 4.06 -13.89 7.50
C GLU A 94 4.70 -12.56 7.10
N ILE A 95 5.53 -12.57 6.05
CA ILE A 95 6.13 -11.33 5.52
C ILE A 95 5.09 -10.52 4.74
N ARG A 96 4.17 -11.17 4.03
CA ARG A 96 3.08 -10.49 3.30
C ARG A 96 2.16 -9.71 4.24
N LYS A 97 1.78 -10.29 5.39
CA LYS A 97 0.98 -9.63 6.43
C LYS A 97 1.64 -8.35 6.93
N VAL A 98 2.95 -8.41 7.21
CA VAL A 98 3.74 -7.24 7.63
C VAL A 98 3.88 -6.21 6.51
N LYS A 99 4.17 -6.64 5.26
CA LYS A 99 4.29 -5.76 4.08
C LYS A 99 3.01 -4.95 3.82
N TYR A 100 1.86 -5.57 4.04
CA TYR A 100 0.57 -5.06 3.61
C TYR A 100 -0.05 -4.04 4.59
N THR A 101 0.61 -3.71 5.70
CA THR A 101 0.11 -2.65 6.59
C THR A 101 0.29 -1.27 5.94
N THR A 102 -0.56 -0.93 4.99
CA THR A 102 -0.52 0.34 4.23
C THR A 102 -1.03 1.51 5.05
N ASN A 103 -1.78 1.21 6.12
CA ASN A 103 -2.28 2.15 7.11
C ASN A 103 -1.18 3.07 7.66
N ALA A 104 0.04 2.58 7.87
CA ALA A 104 1.13 3.41 8.40
C ALA A 104 1.58 4.48 7.41
N ILE A 105 1.80 4.09 6.15
CA ILE A 105 2.22 5.01 5.07
C ILE A 105 1.06 5.96 4.71
N GLU A 106 -0.17 5.48 4.69
CA GLU A 106 -1.36 6.30 4.43
C GLU A 106 -1.60 7.33 5.54
N ALA A 107 -1.50 6.92 6.81
CA ALA A 107 -1.59 7.81 7.95
C ALA A 107 -0.51 8.90 7.91
N LEU A 108 0.74 8.53 7.60
CA LEU A 108 1.83 9.48 7.43
C LEU A 108 1.52 10.45 6.28
N ASN A 109 1.13 9.95 5.11
CA ASN A 109 0.78 10.78 3.96
C ASN A 109 -0.38 11.75 4.26
N ALA A 110 -1.40 11.30 4.99
CA ALA A 110 -2.51 12.16 5.43
C ALA A 110 -2.03 13.28 6.36
N GLN A 111 -1.14 12.96 7.31
CA GLN A 111 -0.52 13.95 8.19
C GLN A 111 0.33 14.95 7.42
N LEU A 112 1.15 14.49 6.47
CA LEU A 112 1.97 15.37 5.64
C LEU A 112 1.10 16.31 4.80
N ARG A 113 0.06 15.80 4.12
CA ARG A 113 -0.91 16.62 3.37
C ARG A 113 -1.61 17.65 4.24
N LYS A 114 -1.96 17.29 5.48
CA LYS A 114 -2.58 18.22 6.44
C LYS A 114 -1.64 19.38 6.80
N VAL A 115 -0.34 19.11 6.95
CA VAL A 115 0.64 20.14 7.32
C VAL A 115 0.98 21.02 6.12
N THR A 116 1.13 20.44 4.93
CA THR A 116 1.43 21.20 3.71
C THR A 116 0.22 21.97 3.21
N GLY A 117 -0.98 21.40 3.22
CA GLY A 117 -2.21 22.03 2.74
C GLY A 117 -2.68 23.23 3.58
N LYS A 118 -2.27 23.30 4.86
CA LYS A 118 -2.50 24.47 5.71
C LYS A 118 -1.67 25.70 5.29
N ARG A 119 -0.65 25.52 4.46
CA ARG A 119 0.26 26.57 4.02
C ARG A 119 0.08 26.74 2.51
N GLY A 120 -0.52 27.85 2.09
CA GLY A 120 -0.82 28.09 0.68
C GLY A 120 0.42 28.16 -0.23
N SER A 121 1.55 28.63 0.29
CA SER A 121 2.83 28.64 -0.41
C SER A 121 3.99 28.58 0.58
N PHE A 122 5.17 28.17 0.09
CA PHE A 122 6.41 28.15 0.85
C PHE A 122 7.42 29.10 0.21
N PRO A 123 8.21 29.84 1.02
CA PRO A 123 9.13 30.86 0.51
C PRO A 123 10.34 30.25 -0.23
N ASN A 124 10.75 29.03 0.10
CA ASN A 124 11.81 28.29 -0.59
C ASN A 124 11.69 26.77 -0.33
N PRO A 125 12.40 25.91 -1.08
CA PRO A 125 12.36 24.46 -0.89
C PRO A 125 12.81 23.99 0.49
N GLU A 126 13.77 24.68 1.12
CA GLU A 126 14.25 24.35 2.47
C GLU A 126 13.18 24.54 3.54
N ALA A 127 12.30 25.53 3.39
CA ALA A 127 11.17 25.74 4.27
C ALA A 127 10.19 24.54 4.21
N VAL A 128 9.94 24.00 3.02
CA VAL A 128 9.13 22.77 2.85
C VAL A 128 9.80 21.59 3.54
N ARG A 129 11.10 21.40 3.30
CA ARG A 129 11.89 20.29 3.87
C ARG A 129 11.84 20.31 5.40
N LYS A 130 12.08 21.46 6.03
CA LYS A 130 12.00 21.60 7.50
C LYS A 130 10.63 21.26 8.05
N VAL A 131 9.57 21.68 7.35
CA VAL A 131 8.19 21.44 7.78
C VAL A 131 7.83 19.95 7.68
N LEU A 132 8.22 19.29 6.59
CA LEU A 132 8.05 17.84 6.44
C LEU A 132 8.85 17.08 7.51
N TYR A 133 10.10 17.49 7.76
CA TYR A 133 10.94 16.90 8.81
C TYR A 133 10.26 16.97 10.19
N LEU A 134 9.83 18.16 10.61
CA LEU A 134 9.14 18.33 11.89
C LEU A 134 7.82 17.54 11.97
N ALA A 135 7.10 17.44 10.85
CA ALA A 135 5.87 16.63 10.79
C ALA A 135 6.16 15.13 10.97
N ILE A 136 7.25 14.62 10.40
CA ILE A 136 7.69 13.22 10.55
C ILE A 136 8.13 12.94 11.98
N ILE A 137 8.96 13.81 12.57
CA ILE A 137 9.39 13.66 13.98
C ILE A 137 8.16 13.56 14.89
N LYS A 138 7.22 14.49 14.77
CA LYS A 138 5.98 14.46 15.54
C LYS A 138 5.09 13.23 15.26
N ALA A 139 5.11 12.70 14.04
CA ALA A 139 4.41 11.45 13.71
C ALA A 139 5.06 10.26 14.42
N SER A 140 6.40 10.21 14.43
CA SER A 140 7.18 9.11 14.97
C SER A 140 7.03 8.93 16.47
N GLU A 141 6.75 10.01 17.22
CA GLU A 141 6.41 9.96 18.66
C GLU A 141 5.22 9.03 18.96
N ARG A 142 4.35 8.78 17.98
CA ARG A 142 3.17 7.92 18.13
C ARG A 142 3.41 6.47 17.70
N TRP A 143 4.57 6.16 17.12
CA TRP A 143 4.90 4.82 16.62
C TRP A 143 5.48 3.94 17.73
N THR A 144 4.72 3.81 18.83
CA THR A 144 5.15 3.04 20.01
C THR A 144 4.64 1.60 20.01
N ARG A 145 3.65 1.29 19.16
CA ARG A 145 3.08 -0.06 19.08
C ARG A 145 3.97 -0.98 18.26
N PRO A 146 4.26 -2.20 18.74
CA PRO A 146 5.03 -3.17 17.98
C PRO A 146 4.27 -3.58 16.72
N VAL A 147 5.03 -3.93 15.67
CA VAL A 147 4.47 -4.46 14.43
C VAL A 147 3.87 -5.84 14.71
N GLN A 148 2.61 -6.03 14.31
CA GLN A 148 1.92 -7.31 14.47
C GLN A 148 2.61 -8.40 13.64
N ASP A 149 2.66 -9.62 14.15
CA ASP A 149 3.28 -10.80 13.51
C ASP A 149 4.80 -10.64 13.21
N TRP A 150 5.45 -9.61 13.75
CA TRP A 150 6.86 -9.35 13.49
C TRP A 150 7.82 -10.48 13.91
N PRO A 151 7.65 -11.16 15.07
CA PRO A 151 8.52 -12.28 15.42
C PRO A 151 8.46 -13.44 14.42
N ALA A 152 7.26 -13.78 13.92
CA ALA A 152 7.10 -14.82 12.91
C ALA A 152 7.75 -14.42 11.57
N ALA A 153 7.61 -13.16 11.16
CA ALA A 153 8.28 -12.64 9.98
C ALA A 153 9.81 -12.62 10.14
N LEU A 154 10.34 -12.26 11.32
CA LEU A 154 11.76 -12.29 11.62
C LEU A 154 12.35 -13.70 11.51
N ASN A 155 11.67 -14.72 12.05
CA ASN A 155 12.11 -16.11 11.95
C ASN A 155 12.23 -16.55 10.48
N HIS A 156 11.25 -16.21 9.64
CA HIS A 156 11.31 -16.48 8.20
C HIS A 156 12.46 -15.73 7.53
N LEU A 157 12.67 -14.46 7.86
CA LEU A 157 13.77 -13.67 7.30
C LEU A 157 15.14 -14.24 7.71
N ALA A 158 15.29 -14.77 8.92
CA ALA A 158 16.52 -15.40 9.39
C ALA A 158 16.86 -16.67 8.59
N ILE A 159 15.85 -17.43 8.16
CA ILE A 159 16.02 -18.60 7.30
C ILE A 159 16.37 -18.19 5.86
N VAL A 160 15.63 -17.23 5.29
CA VAL A 160 15.78 -16.80 3.88
C VAL A 160 17.08 -16.01 3.66
N ILE A 161 17.54 -15.29 4.67
CA ILE A 161 18.73 -14.42 4.60
C ILE A 161 19.72 -14.81 5.71
N PRO A 162 20.42 -15.96 5.56
CA PRO A 162 21.30 -16.45 6.59
C PRO A 162 22.46 -15.48 6.86
N GLY A 163 22.82 -15.33 8.15
CA GLY A 163 23.97 -14.50 8.59
C GLY A 163 23.75 -12.98 8.54
N ARG A 164 22.53 -12.50 8.29
CA ARG A 164 22.20 -11.06 8.28
C ARG A 164 21.38 -10.59 9.47
N LEU A 165 20.68 -11.49 10.15
CA LEU A 165 19.85 -11.19 11.31
C LEU A 165 20.38 -11.94 12.54
N PRO A 166 20.30 -11.35 13.74
CA PRO A 166 20.57 -12.08 14.97
C PRO A 166 19.57 -13.23 15.12
N ALA A 167 20.07 -14.40 15.52
CA ALA A 167 19.28 -15.58 15.82
C ALA A 167 18.51 -15.41 17.14
#